data_AF-A0AA38JEQ0-F1
#
_entry.id   AF-A0AA38JEQ0-F1
#
_cell.length_a   1.000
_cell.length_b   1.000
_cell.length_c   1.000
_cell.angle_alpha   90.00
_cell.angle_beta   90.00
_cell.angle_gamma   90.00
#
_symmetry.space_group_name_H-M   'P 1'
#
loop_
_entity.id
_entity.type
_entity.pdbx_description
1 polymer ?
#
loop_
_entity_poly.entity_id
_entity_poly.type
_entity_poly.pdbx_seq_one_letter_code
_entity_poly.pdbx_strand_id
1 'polypeptide(L)'
;MGNLVWHDLGRFISITASVYAVWASFFGLYYRKFFWDFVGGTLRDPGGIQPAPGAAVFITLIVKAPIIQILAMILGMMIVALEYSLPLVKGLAIYRSFVVRIVLLFFQSFLCILYYQIISKIPASYESGIESGSLFYFPSTVNIHSELGVDFEIRLCPALQKKPKLPTPHFDDSTISKSLGNFDPFAPPHDPGLLVGELTSEEISGQYVVLMNKYSVVPRHFLLITKEYQSQTSPLMPDDLLQAYALLVAGKKAGKHMFAFYNCGDLSGASQPHKHLQFIEVEDEGPPIEVLARSISLPSPGKPFSIERLPWANHVFRFPSNLRSSPIDQREHILADAFISLLDLGISTVRHDPSYPAGLPSYNVILTLEHMHLIPRRFENHTLESTGDDLSVNSMGFAGMLLVKSERELEAVKTEGLGKILRSVALQSVHDIQVAGVTKDIDGEPTSML
;
A
#
# COMPACT_ATOMS: atom_id res chain seq x y z
N MET A 1 -48.78 5.74 8.44
CA MET A 1 -47.81 4.83 7.81
C MET A 1 -46.35 5.17 8.15
N GLY A 2 -45.95 6.44 8.23
CA GLY A 2 -44.54 6.81 8.51
C GLY A 2 -43.93 6.23 9.79
N ASN A 3 -44.64 6.26 10.93
CA ASN A 3 -44.07 5.78 12.21
C ASN A 3 -43.73 4.28 12.24
N LEU A 4 -44.45 3.44 11.48
CA LEU A 4 -44.15 2.00 11.39
C LEU A 4 -42.86 1.77 10.58
N VAL A 5 -42.69 2.54 9.49
CA VAL A 5 -41.51 2.47 8.62
C VAL A 5 -40.24 2.91 9.36
N TRP A 6 -40.32 3.99 10.16
CA TRP A 6 -39.18 4.46 10.96
C TRP A 6 -38.78 3.49 12.07
N HIS A 7 -39.76 2.84 12.69
CA HIS A 7 -39.50 1.83 13.71
C HIS A 7 -38.78 0.60 13.12
N ASP A 8 -39.27 0.09 12.00
CA ASP A 8 -38.70 -1.08 11.34
C ASP A 8 -37.31 -0.76 10.74
N LEU A 9 -37.11 0.45 10.22
CA LEU A 9 -35.81 0.94 9.77
C LEU A 9 -34.82 1.06 10.93
N GLY A 10 -35.22 1.66 12.05
CA GLY A 10 -34.37 1.79 13.24
C GLY A 10 -33.95 0.43 13.80
N ARG A 11 -34.88 -0.54 13.79
CA ARG A 11 -34.61 -1.93 14.16
C ARG A 11 -33.63 -2.62 13.20
N PHE A 12 -33.80 -2.42 11.90
CA PHE A 12 -32.89 -2.95 10.89
C PHE A 12 -31.46 -2.39 11.03
N ILE A 13 -31.34 -1.07 11.27
CA ILE A 13 -30.05 -0.40 11.53
C ILE A 13 -29.40 -0.98 12.79
N SER A 14 -30.17 -1.14 13.87
CA SER A 14 -29.70 -1.70 15.15
C SER A 14 -29.16 -3.13 14.98
N ILE A 15 -29.89 -4.00 14.27
CA ILE A 15 -29.45 -5.36 13.96
C ILE A 15 -28.18 -5.34 13.14
N THR A 16 -28.14 -4.54 12.07
CA THR A 16 -26.99 -4.46 11.17
C THR A 16 -25.75 -4.00 11.93
N ALA A 17 -25.83 -2.90 12.66
CA ALA A 17 -24.73 -2.37 13.47
C ALA A 17 -24.22 -3.40 14.50
N SER A 18 -25.13 -4.16 15.11
CA SER A 18 -24.78 -5.17 16.12
C SER A 18 -24.13 -6.42 15.52
N VAL A 19 -24.53 -6.83 14.31
CA VAL A 19 -23.84 -7.89 13.55
C VAL A 19 -22.42 -7.45 13.19
N TYR A 20 -22.25 -6.21 12.72
CA TYR A 20 -20.92 -5.65 12.47
C TYR A 20 -20.09 -5.54 13.76
N ALA A 21 -20.69 -5.21 14.90
CA ALA A 21 -20.01 -5.18 16.19
C ALA A 21 -19.51 -6.58 16.60
N VAL A 22 -20.32 -7.63 16.45
CA VAL A 22 -19.90 -9.02 16.70
C VAL A 22 -18.76 -9.42 15.78
N TRP A 23 -18.86 -9.08 14.49
CA TRP A 23 -17.84 -9.38 13.50
C TRP A 23 -16.52 -8.63 13.79
N ALA A 24 -16.59 -7.33 14.06
CA ALA A 24 -15.43 -6.51 14.41
C ALA A 24 -14.78 -7.01 15.71
N SER A 25 -15.58 -7.39 16.71
CA SER A 25 -15.09 -7.95 17.97
C SER A 25 -14.33 -9.25 17.76
N PHE A 26 -14.85 -10.15 16.90
CA PHE A 26 -14.18 -11.39 16.53
C PHE A 26 -12.80 -11.12 15.93
N PHE A 27 -12.68 -10.15 15.01
CA PHE A 27 -11.38 -9.74 14.48
C PHE A 27 -10.49 -9.08 15.54
N GLY A 28 -11.06 -8.26 16.42
CA GLY A 28 -10.34 -7.61 17.51
C GLY A 28 -9.77 -8.58 18.54
N LEU A 29 -10.23 -9.83 18.61
CA LEU A 29 -9.60 -10.89 19.42
C LEU A 29 -8.22 -11.29 18.87
N TYR A 30 -8.04 -11.23 17.55
CA TYR A 30 -6.80 -11.56 16.86
C TYR A 30 -5.89 -10.34 16.65
N TYR A 31 -6.48 -9.17 16.39
CA TYR A 31 -5.75 -7.92 16.13
C TYR A 31 -5.98 -6.92 17.25
N ARG A 32 -5.14 -7.00 18.29
CA ARG A 32 -5.39 -6.33 19.56
C ARG A 32 -4.66 -4.98 19.63
N LYS A 33 -5.37 -3.89 19.33
CA LYS A 33 -4.83 -2.52 19.39
C LYS A 33 -5.80 -1.56 20.06
N PHE A 34 -5.26 -0.66 20.88
CA PHE A 34 -6.03 0.39 21.54
C PHE A 34 -5.95 1.69 20.73
N PHE A 35 -7.09 2.30 20.43
CA PHE A 35 -7.15 3.46 19.54
C PHE A 35 -6.41 4.70 20.06
N TRP A 36 -6.45 4.99 21.37
CA TRP A 36 -5.95 6.27 21.93
C TRP A 36 -4.61 6.13 22.66
N ASP A 37 -3.84 5.10 22.36
CA ASP A 37 -2.53 4.86 22.96
C ASP A 37 -1.52 6.00 22.71
N PHE A 38 -1.74 6.78 21.66
CA PHE A 38 -0.97 7.97 21.31
C PHE A 38 -1.32 9.23 22.14
N VAL A 39 -2.49 9.30 22.79
CA VAL A 39 -2.93 10.50 23.51
C VAL A 39 -2.21 10.61 24.86
N GLY A 40 -1.34 11.62 24.98
CA GLY A 40 -0.56 11.86 26.20
C GLY A 40 0.57 10.84 26.42
N GLY A 41 0.86 10.00 25.43
CA GLY A 41 1.97 9.06 25.48
C GLY A 41 3.32 9.78 25.52
N THR A 42 4.26 9.23 26.27
CA THR A 42 5.63 9.76 26.36
C THR A 42 6.50 9.01 25.37
N LEU A 43 7.02 9.71 24.37
CA LEU A 43 8.00 9.17 23.45
C LEU A 43 9.30 8.90 24.23
N ARG A 44 9.72 7.65 24.33
CA ARG A 44 10.98 7.25 24.97
C ARG A 44 11.81 6.38 24.03
N ASP A 45 13.11 6.62 24.03
CA ASP A 45 14.11 5.80 23.35
C ASP A 45 14.89 4.97 24.38
N PRO A 46 15.02 3.63 24.20
CA PRO A 46 14.33 2.80 23.21
C PRO A 46 12.88 2.49 23.64
N GLY A 47 11.96 2.32 22.68
CA GLY A 47 10.62 1.79 22.96
C GLY A 47 9.40 2.57 22.44
N GLY A 48 9.58 3.62 21.64
CA GLY A 48 8.46 4.30 20.97
C GLY A 48 7.56 5.12 21.91
N ILE A 49 6.32 5.37 21.49
CA ILE A 49 5.34 6.10 22.32
C ILE A 49 4.85 5.14 23.39
N GLN A 50 5.34 5.30 24.61
CA GLN A 50 4.75 4.63 25.75
C GLN A 50 3.43 5.31 26.07
N PRO A 51 2.31 4.58 26.06
CA PRO A 51 1.02 5.18 26.34
C PRO A 51 1.04 5.80 27.74
N ALA A 52 0.31 6.90 27.91
CA ALA A 52 0.23 7.58 29.20
C ALA A 52 -0.12 6.57 30.31
N PRO A 53 0.34 6.74 31.56
CA PRO A 53 -0.08 5.88 32.67
C PRO A 53 -1.60 5.74 32.78
N GLY A 54 -2.37 6.76 32.36
CA GLY A 54 -3.83 6.72 32.29
C GLY A 54 -4.42 5.74 31.25
N ALA A 55 -3.64 5.34 30.24
CA ALA A 55 -4.03 4.37 29.20
C ALA A 55 -3.72 2.91 29.59
N ALA A 56 -2.99 2.66 30.67
CA ALA A 56 -2.56 1.31 31.09
C ALA A 56 -3.73 0.33 31.29
N VAL A 57 -4.87 0.84 31.76
CA VAL A 57 -6.10 0.06 31.92
C VAL A 57 -6.61 -0.41 30.56
N PHE A 58 -6.69 0.49 29.58
CA PHE A 58 -7.18 0.15 28.24
C PHE A 58 -6.24 -0.84 27.53
N ILE A 59 -4.93 -0.71 27.66
CA ILE A 59 -3.97 -1.67 27.11
C ILE A 59 -4.16 -3.06 27.72
N THR A 60 -4.34 -3.12 29.04
CA THR A 60 -4.57 -4.41 29.72
C THR A 60 -5.89 -5.04 29.25
N LEU A 61 -6.95 -4.24 29.14
CA LEU A 61 -8.28 -4.71 28.78
C LEU A 61 -8.45 -4.97 27.27
N ILE A 62 -7.69 -4.33 26.39
CA ILE A 62 -7.86 -4.44 24.92
C ILE A 62 -6.74 -5.27 24.30
N VAL A 63 -5.49 -5.03 24.70
CA VAL A 63 -4.30 -5.63 24.09
C VAL A 63 -3.95 -6.96 24.77
N LYS A 64 -3.90 -7.00 26.11
CA LYS A 64 -3.44 -8.20 26.84
C LYS A 64 -4.54 -9.25 27.04
N ALA A 65 -5.73 -8.84 27.48
CA ALA A 65 -6.79 -9.76 27.95
C ALA A 65 -8.07 -9.82 27.06
N PRO A 66 -8.00 -9.31 25.82
CA PRO A 66 -9.11 -8.80 24.97
C PRO A 66 -10.53 -8.68 25.59
N ILE A 67 -10.65 -8.11 26.79
CA ILE A 67 -11.89 -7.98 27.54
C ILE A 67 -12.88 -7.07 26.81
N ILE A 68 -12.44 -5.95 26.24
CA ILE A 68 -13.33 -5.01 25.53
C ILE A 68 -13.94 -5.66 24.29
N GLN A 69 -13.17 -6.45 23.54
CA GLN A 69 -13.63 -7.17 22.37
C GLN A 69 -14.63 -8.27 22.76
N ILE A 70 -14.37 -9.01 23.84
CA ILE A 70 -15.32 -10.01 24.37
C ILE A 70 -16.63 -9.33 24.80
N LEU A 71 -16.56 -8.20 25.51
CA LEU A 71 -17.74 -7.45 25.94
C LEU A 71 -18.53 -6.88 24.75
N ALA A 72 -17.85 -6.33 23.74
CA ALA A 72 -18.47 -5.85 22.52
C ALA A 72 -19.18 -6.98 21.76
N MET A 73 -18.56 -8.17 21.71
CA MET A 73 -19.14 -9.36 21.08
C MET A 73 -20.40 -9.84 21.81
N ILE A 74 -20.34 -9.96 23.13
CA ILE A 74 -21.48 -10.37 23.96
C ILE A 74 -22.62 -9.36 23.84
N LEU A 75 -22.31 -8.07 23.90
CA LEU A 75 -23.29 -7.00 23.79
C LEU A 75 -23.95 -6.98 22.41
N GLY A 76 -23.18 -7.14 21.32
CA GLY A 76 -23.72 -7.23 19.97
C GLY A 76 -24.62 -8.44 19.78
N MET A 77 -24.23 -9.62 20.28
CA MET A 77 -25.08 -10.82 20.24
C MET A 77 -26.37 -10.63 21.04
N MET A 78 -26.30 -9.95 22.19
CA MET A 78 -27.48 -9.64 23.01
C MET A 78 -28.43 -8.67 22.31
N ILE A 79 -27.93 -7.61 21.66
CA ILE A 79 -28.77 -6.66 20.91
C ILE A 79 -29.40 -7.37 19.71
N VAL A 80 -28.67 -8.22 18.99
CA VAL A 80 -29.24 -9.05 17.92
C VAL A 80 -30.34 -9.96 18.46
N ALA A 81 -30.14 -10.62 19.60
CA ALA A 81 -31.16 -11.47 20.23
C ALA A 81 -32.43 -10.69 20.62
N LEU A 82 -32.24 -9.46 21.14
CA LEU A 82 -33.31 -8.55 21.54
C LEU A 82 -34.07 -8.01 20.33
N GLU A 83 -33.37 -7.59 19.28
CA GLU A 83 -33.96 -6.97 18.10
C GLU A 83 -34.44 -7.99 17.08
N TYR A 84 -33.86 -9.17 16.97
CA TYR A 84 -34.37 -10.25 16.11
C TYR A 84 -35.58 -10.97 16.73
N SER A 85 -35.90 -10.65 17.99
CA SER A 85 -37.09 -11.11 18.71
C SER A 85 -37.15 -12.63 18.87
N LEU A 86 -36.08 -13.20 19.41
CA LEU A 86 -36.04 -14.62 19.76
C LEU A 86 -37.20 -14.99 20.70
N PRO A 87 -37.86 -16.15 20.52
CA PRO A 87 -39.02 -16.55 21.32
C PRO A 87 -38.77 -16.49 22.84
N LEU A 88 -37.56 -16.84 23.27
CA LEU A 88 -37.09 -16.81 24.66
C LEU A 88 -37.03 -15.40 25.26
N VAL A 89 -36.83 -14.37 24.44
CA VAL A 89 -36.62 -12.98 24.87
C VAL A 89 -37.90 -12.15 24.77
N LYS A 90 -38.80 -12.50 23.83
CA LYS A 90 -40.10 -11.82 23.63
C LYS A 90 -40.98 -11.74 24.88
N GLY A 91 -40.85 -12.71 25.79
CA GLY A 91 -41.62 -12.78 27.03
C GLY A 91 -41.10 -11.89 28.17
N LEU A 92 -39.88 -11.34 28.05
CA LEU A 92 -39.23 -10.58 29.11
C LEU A 92 -39.64 -9.10 29.08
N ALA A 93 -39.78 -8.47 30.26
CA ALA A 93 -40.10 -7.04 30.38
C ALA A 93 -39.09 -6.13 29.65
N ILE A 94 -37.82 -6.57 29.59
CA ILE A 94 -36.72 -5.85 28.95
C ILE A 94 -36.90 -5.71 27.43
N TYR A 95 -37.58 -6.65 26.78
CA TYR A 95 -37.83 -6.63 25.34
C TYR A 95 -38.67 -5.43 24.89
N ARG A 96 -39.56 -4.95 25.77
CA ARG A 96 -40.50 -3.85 25.50
C ARG A 96 -39.92 -2.48 25.84
N SER A 97 -38.72 -2.42 26.41
CA SER A 97 -38.12 -1.15 26.86
C SER A 97 -37.27 -0.50 25.77
N PHE A 98 -37.74 0.64 25.25
CA PHE A 98 -36.95 1.48 24.34
C PHE A 98 -35.72 2.08 25.02
N VAL A 99 -35.83 2.43 26.30
CA VAL A 99 -34.72 3.00 27.08
C VAL A 99 -33.56 2.02 27.14
N VAL A 100 -33.85 0.74 27.39
CA VAL A 100 -32.80 -0.29 27.45
C VAL A 100 -32.10 -0.43 26.10
N ARG A 101 -32.84 -0.45 24.99
CA ARG A 101 -32.25 -0.55 23.64
C ARG A 101 -31.29 0.60 23.34
N ILE A 102 -31.69 1.83 23.66
CA ILE A 102 -30.84 3.02 23.46
C ILE A 102 -29.57 2.91 24.31
N VAL A 103 -29.71 2.52 25.59
CA VAL A 103 -28.57 2.34 26.49
C VAL A 103 -27.61 1.27 25.96
N LEU A 104 -28.12 0.11 25.52
CA LEU A 104 -27.29 -0.96 24.97
C LEU A 104 -26.56 -0.52 23.69
N LEU A 105 -27.22 0.20 22.80
CA LEU A 105 -26.60 0.74 21.58
C LEU A 105 -25.52 1.78 21.89
N PHE A 106 -25.74 2.62 22.91
CA PHE A 106 -24.72 3.56 23.37
C PHE A 106 -23.48 2.84 23.89
N PHE A 107 -23.65 1.81 24.74
CA PHE A 107 -22.54 1.00 25.23
C PHE A 107 -21.84 0.22 24.10
N GLN A 108 -22.57 -0.28 23.10
CA GLN A 108 -21.97 -0.94 21.95
C GLN A 108 -21.08 0.02 21.17
N SER A 109 -21.57 1.23 20.89
CA SER A 109 -20.79 2.29 20.24
C SER A 109 -19.52 2.61 21.03
N PHE A 110 -19.64 2.77 22.35
CA PHE A 110 -18.52 3.04 23.24
C PHE A 110 -17.49 1.90 23.29
N LEU A 111 -17.89 0.64 23.19
CA LEU A 111 -16.93 -0.46 23.18
C LEU A 111 -16.24 -0.61 21.82
N CYS A 112 -16.99 -0.45 20.72
CA CYS A 112 -16.45 -0.58 19.36
C CYS A 112 -15.48 0.53 18.96
N ILE A 113 -15.63 1.75 19.49
CA ILE A 113 -14.71 2.86 19.18
C ILE A 113 -13.30 2.65 19.77
N LEU A 114 -13.15 1.72 20.73
CA LEU A 114 -11.89 1.50 21.43
C LEU A 114 -10.87 0.65 20.63
N TYR A 115 -11.28 0.00 19.53
CA TYR A 115 -10.42 -0.80 18.66
C TYR A 115 -10.80 -0.59 17.18
N TYR A 116 -9.91 -0.01 16.36
CA TYR A 116 -10.21 0.34 14.96
C TYR A 116 -9.05 0.06 14.00
N GLN A 117 -9.38 -0.22 12.73
CA GLN A 117 -8.42 -0.43 11.65
C GLN A 117 -8.07 0.92 10.98
N ILE A 118 -6.79 1.16 10.74
CA ILE A 118 -6.29 2.44 10.17
C ILE A 118 -6.82 2.70 8.75
N ILE A 119 -7.08 1.65 7.95
CA ILE A 119 -7.55 1.79 6.56
C ILE A 119 -8.88 2.54 6.44
N SER A 120 -9.79 2.36 7.40
CA SER A 120 -11.09 3.00 7.34
C SER A 120 -11.08 4.46 7.82
N LYS A 121 -9.92 4.99 8.23
CA LYS A 121 -9.67 6.44 8.37
C LYS A 121 -9.31 7.10 7.05
N ILE A 122 -8.80 6.38 6.05
CA ILE A 122 -8.27 6.97 4.80
C ILE A 122 -9.27 7.92 4.12
N PRO A 123 -10.56 7.56 3.91
CA PRO A 123 -11.51 8.49 3.30
C PRO A 123 -11.72 9.76 4.12
N ALA A 124 -11.89 9.63 5.44
CA ALA A 124 -12.11 10.76 6.34
C ALA A 124 -10.87 11.65 6.48
N SER A 125 -9.67 11.05 6.57
CA SER A 125 -8.39 11.78 6.57
C SER A 125 -8.15 12.52 5.26
N TYR A 126 -8.57 11.95 4.12
CA TYR A 126 -8.51 12.62 2.82
C TYR A 126 -9.39 13.86 2.78
N GLU A 127 -10.67 13.73 3.16
CA GLU A 127 -11.63 14.84 3.19
C GLU A 127 -11.17 15.95 4.15
N SER A 128 -10.80 15.56 5.38
CA SER A 128 -10.29 16.51 6.39
C SER A 128 -8.98 17.19 5.97
N GLY A 129 -8.08 16.47 5.29
CA GLY A 129 -6.86 17.02 4.74
C GLY A 129 -7.12 18.10 3.69
N ILE A 130 -8.12 17.90 2.82
CA ILE A 130 -8.55 18.89 1.82
C ILE A 130 -9.19 20.11 2.50
N GLU A 131 -10.13 19.88 3.41
CA GLU A 131 -10.87 20.94 4.10
C GLU A 131 -9.95 21.83 4.94
N SER A 132 -8.93 21.25 5.58
CA SER A 132 -7.93 21.98 6.35
C SER A 132 -6.89 22.71 5.49
N GLY A 133 -6.83 22.43 4.18
CA GLY A 133 -5.80 22.94 3.27
C GLY A 133 -4.42 22.29 3.46
N SER A 134 -4.34 21.22 4.25
CA SER A 134 -3.10 20.45 4.48
C SER A 134 -2.78 19.55 3.28
N LEU A 135 -3.81 19.06 2.58
CA LEU A 135 -3.75 18.24 1.37
C LEU A 135 -4.25 19.02 0.15
N PHE A 136 -3.48 18.98 -0.92
CA PHE A 136 -3.82 19.57 -2.22
C PHE A 136 -4.16 18.46 -3.21
N TYR A 137 -5.43 18.40 -3.61
CA TYR A 137 -5.89 17.54 -4.69
C TYR A 137 -5.83 18.28 -6.04
N PHE A 138 -5.25 17.64 -7.04
CA PHE A 138 -5.16 18.17 -8.39
C PHE A 138 -6.06 17.36 -9.34
N PRO A 139 -7.18 17.94 -9.81
CA PRO A 139 -8.02 17.30 -10.79
C PRO A 139 -7.22 16.92 -12.03
N SER A 140 -7.41 15.69 -12.51
CA SER A 140 -6.72 15.13 -13.66
C SER A 140 -7.70 14.35 -14.53
N THR A 141 -7.38 14.21 -15.81
CA THR A 141 -8.14 13.39 -16.76
C THR A 141 -7.32 12.17 -17.16
N VAL A 142 -7.99 11.05 -17.39
CA VAL A 142 -7.34 9.79 -17.82
C VAL A 142 -7.63 9.58 -19.30
N ASN A 143 -6.58 9.31 -20.08
CA ASN A 143 -6.66 8.92 -21.47
C ASN A 143 -6.19 7.47 -21.60
N ILE A 144 -7.03 6.61 -22.16
CA ILE A 144 -6.67 5.21 -22.37
C ILE A 144 -5.89 5.07 -23.69
N HIS A 145 -4.77 4.36 -23.65
CA HIS A 145 -3.96 4.04 -24.82
C HIS A 145 -3.61 2.55 -24.81
N SER A 146 -4.19 1.79 -25.75
CA SER A 146 -3.97 0.36 -25.84
C SER A 146 -2.68 0.03 -26.59
N GLU A 147 -1.71 -0.57 -25.91
CA GLU A 147 -0.42 -0.98 -26.47
C GLU A 147 0.06 -2.26 -25.76
N LEU A 148 0.87 -3.11 -26.40
CA LEU A 148 1.42 -4.33 -25.79
C LEU A 148 0.36 -5.27 -25.16
N GLY A 149 -0.90 -5.17 -25.60
CA GLY A 149 -2.03 -5.92 -25.02
C GLY A 149 -2.46 -5.45 -23.64
N VAL A 150 -2.17 -4.20 -23.27
CA VAL A 150 -2.58 -3.52 -22.04
C VAL A 150 -3.23 -2.20 -22.40
N ASP A 151 -4.29 -1.86 -21.68
CA ASP A 151 -4.90 -0.53 -21.74
C ASP A 151 -4.16 0.39 -20.77
N PHE A 152 -3.15 1.11 -21.27
CA PHE A 152 -2.39 2.05 -20.46
C PHE A 152 -3.23 3.29 -20.14
N GLU A 153 -3.15 3.73 -18.89
CA GLU A 153 -3.75 4.98 -18.42
C GLU A 153 -2.72 6.11 -18.51
N ILE A 154 -2.93 7.07 -19.40
CA ILE A 154 -2.15 8.31 -19.45
C ILE A 154 -2.95 9.41 -18.74
N ARG A 155 -2.53 9.73 -17.52
CA ARG A 155 -3.14 10.75 -16.67
C ARG A 155 -2.56 12.13 -16.98
N LEU A 156 -3.41 13.05 -17.40
CA LEU A 156 -3.07 14.44 -17.69
C LEU A 156 -3.41 15.33 -16.50
N CYS A 157 -2.41 16.01 -15.94
CA CYS A 157 -2.56 16.91 -14.80
C CYS A 157 -1.80 18.24 -15.01
N PRO A 158 -2.40 19.23 -15.69
CA PRO A 158 -1.75 20.51 -16.00
C PRO A 158 -1.31 21.32 -14.76
N ALA A 159 -2.01 21.15 -13.64
CA ALA A 159 -1.70 21.86 -12.40
C ALA A 159 -0.29 21.59 -11.85
N LEU A 160 0.33 20.47 -12.23
CA LEU A 160 1.68 20.10 -11.79
C LEU A 160 2.78 20.95 -12.41
N GLN A 161 2.52 21.67 -13.50
CA GLN A 161 3.48 22.62 -14.07
C GLN A 161 3.82 23.76 -13.11
N LYS A 162 2.92 24.07 -12.17
CA LYS A 162 3.07 25.13 -11.16
C LYS A 162 3.77 24.66 -9.88
N LYS A 163 4.12 23.36 -9.78
CA LYS A 163 4.83 22.83 -8.60
C LYS A 163 6.30 23.27 -8.66
N PRO A 164 6.91 23.72 -7.55
CA PRO A 164 8.34 24.01 -7.53
C PRO A 164 9.13 22.78 -7.94
N LYS A 165 10.03 22.92 -8.93
CA LYS A 165 10.96 21.87 -9.34
C LYS A 165 11.97 21.69 -8.22
N LEU A 166 11.77 20.68 -7.37
CA LEU A 166 12.81 20.21 -6.46
C LEU A 166 13.82 19.41 -7.30
N PRO A 167 15.14 19.61 -7.10
CA PRO A 167 16.13 18.77 -7.76
C PRO A 167 15.94 17.31 -7.34
N THR A 168 16.22 16.37 -8.25
CA THR A 168 16.25 14.94 -7.91
C THR A 168 17.20 14.76 -6.72
N PRO A 169 16.73 14.18 -5.60
CA PRO A 169 17.60 13.99 -4.44
C PRO A 169 18.72 13.03 -4.81
N HIS A 170 19.96 13.42 -4.48
CA HIS A 170 21.10 12.51 -4.52
C HIS A 170 21.22 11.80 -3.17
N PHE A 171 21.22 10.47 -3.19
CA PHE A 171 21.13 9.66 -1.96
C PHE A 171 22.49 9.27 -1.33
N ASP A 172 23.59 9.99 -1.58
CA ASP A 172 24.91 9.73 -0.96
C ASP A 172 25.03 10.31 0.47
N ASP A 173 25.73 9.61 1.38
CA ASP A 173 25.97 10.01 2.78
C ASP A 173 26.57 11.41 2.95
N SER A 174 27.42 11.84 2.01
CA SER A 174 28.03 13.18 2.07
C SER A 174 27.04 14.31 1.71
N THR A 175 26.07 14.03 0.83
CA THR A 175 24.96 14.93 0.48
C THR A 175 23.82 14.85 1.48
N ILE A 176 23.63 13.71 2.16
CA ILE A 176 22.66 13.56 3.25
C ILE A 176 22.92 14.62 4.32
N SER A 177 24.18 14.92 4.68
CA SER A 177 24.50 16.00 5.64
C SER A 177 24.20 17.43 5.14
N LYS A 178 24.23 17.68 3.81
CA LYS A 178 23.88 18.98 3.20
C LYS A 178 22.38 19.10 2.92
N SER A 179 21.68 18.00 2.63
CA SER A 179 20.23 17.95 2.48
C SER A 179 19.50 17.80 3.80
N LEU A 180 20.13 17.31 4.88
CA LEU A 180 19.61 17.32 6.25
C LEU A 180 19.62 18.72 6.89
N GLY A 181 20.27 19.71 6.25
CA GLY A 181 19.99 21.12 6.49
C GLY A 181 18.62 21.56 5.94
N ASN A 182 18.02 20.75 5.04
CA ASN A 182 16.68 20.93 4.51
C ASN A 182 15.71 19.98 5.21
N PHE A 183 14.59 20.57 5.64
CA PHE A 183 13.41 19.93 6.21
C PHE A 183 13.03 18.57 5.57
N ASP A 184 13.04 17.49 6.37
CA ASP A 184 12.43 16.20 6.00
C ASP A 184 10.92 16.26 6.25
N PRO A 185 10.05 16.25 5.21
CA PRO A 185 8.61 16.33 5.37
C PRO A 185 7.99 15.11 6.06
N PHE A 186 8.75 14.02 6.18
CA PHE A 186 8.32 12.77 6.79
C PHE A 186 8.83 12.62 8.22
N ALA A 187 9.72 13.50 8.68
CA ALA A 187 10.15 13.53 10.07
C ALA A 187 9.06 14.15 10.98
N PRO A 188 8.99 13.74 12.27
CA PRO A 188 8.15 14.42 13.25
C PRO A 188 8.58 15.87 13.50
N PRO A 189 7.66 16.78 13.89
CA PRO A 189 6.23 16.55 14.06
C PRO A 189 5.49 16.47 12.72
N HIS A 190 4.63 15.46 12.58
CA HIS A 190 3.81 15.30 11.38
C HIS A 190 2.64 16.28 11.35
N ASP A 191 2.25 16.70 10.14
CA ASP A 191 1.06 17.50 9.91
C ASP A 191 -0.21 16.71 10.33
N PRO A 192 -0.99 17.20 11.32
CA PRO A 192 -2.20 16.52 11.77
C PRO A 192 -3.25 16.32 10.67
N GLY A 193 -3.28 17.20 9.65
CA GLY A 193 -4.19 17.08 8.52
C GLY A 193 -3.76 16.02 7.50
N LEU A 194 -2.54 15.50 7.60
CA LEU A 194 -2.01 14.43 6.75
C LEU A 194 -1.85 13.11 7.51
N LEU A 195 -1.75 13.14 8.83
CA LEU A 195 -1.57 11.94 9.65
C LEU A 195 -2.82 11.07 9.67
N VAL A 196 -2.71 9.84 9.16
CA VAL A 196 -3.78 8.84 9.23
C VAL A 196 -3.64 8.02 10.52
N GLY A 197 -2.41 7.63 10.85
CA GLY A 197 -2.09 6.89 12.06
C GLY A 197 -0.69 6.29 12.04
N GLU A 198 -0.31 5.67 13.16
CA GLU A 198 0.95 4.95 13.31
C GLU A 198 0.71 3.44 13.31
N LEU A 199 1.63 2.68 12.72
CA LEU A 199 1.65 1.23 12.74
C LEU A 199 2.85 0.77 13.58
N THR A 200 2.56 0.44 14.83
CA THR A 200 3.48 -0.22 15.76
C THR A 200 2.91 -1.59 16.13
N SER A 201 3.75 -2.60 16.30
CA SER A 201 3.35 -3.93 16.80
C SER A 201 4.44 -4.43 17.74
N GLU A 202 4.09 -5.16 18.80
CA GLU A 202 5.09 -5.86 19.63
C GLU A 202 5.75 -7.02 18.86
N GLU A 203 5.09 -7.51 17.80
CA GLU A 203 5.54 -8.64 16.97
C GLU A 203 6.48 -8.22 15.82
N ILE A 204 6.59 -6.92 15.52
CA ILE A 204 7.30 -6.41 14.34
C ILE A 204 8.29 -5.37 14.83
N SER A 205 9.54 -5.43 14.35
CA SER A 205 10.60 -4.53 14.80
C SER A 205 10.43 -3.12 14.23
N GLY A 206 9.95 -3.01 13.00
CA GLY A 206 9.71 -1.76 12.31
C GLY A 206 8.54 -0.95 12.87
N GLN A 207 8.76 0.35 13.06
CA GLN A 207 7.71 1.33 13.36
C GLN A 207 7.42 2.15 12.10
N TYR A 208 6.14 2.35 11.80
CA TYR A 208 5.73 3.07 10.60
C TYR A 208 4.68 4.14 10.88
N VAL A 209 4.63 5.12 9.99
CA VAL A 209 3.63 6.18 9.97
C VAL A 209 2.91 6.14 8.65
N VAL A 210 1.58 6.28 8.69
CA VAL A 210 0.73 6.38 7.50
C VAL A 210 0.33 7.83 7.32
N LEU A 211 0.78 8.44 6.23
CA LEU A 211 0.48 9.83 5.88
C LEU A 211 -0.28 9.90 4.55
N MET A 212 -1.21 10.84 4.44
CA MET A 212 -1.80 11.21 3.15
C MET A 212 -0.77 11.92 2.29
N ASN A 213 -0.77 11.67 0.98
CA ASN A 213 0.08 12.42 0.08
C ASN A 213 -0.42 13.87 -0.02
N LYS A 214 0.42 14.80 0.44
CA LYS A 214 0.17 16.25 0.42
C LYS A 214 -0.18 16.79 -0.97
N TYR A 215 0.39 16.24 -2.03
CA TYR A 215 0.19 16.68 -3.41
C TYR A 215 -0.42 15.54 -4.22
N SER A 216 -1.69 15.28 -3.97
CA SER A 216 -2.41 14.13 -4.49
C SER A 216 -2.98 14.41 -5.89
N VAL A 217 -2.60 13.59 -6.86
CA VAL A 217 -3.20 13.59 -8.22
C VAL A 217 -4.27 12.49 -8.32
N VAL A 218 -4.04 11.35 -7.65
CA VAL A 218 -5.00 10.26 -7.52
C VAL A 218 -5.64 10.35 -6.14
N PRO A 219 -6.98 10.42 -6.04
CA PRO A 219 -7.68 10.53 -4.76
C PRO A 219 -7.24 9.47 -3.76
N ARG A 220 -7.17 9.84 -2.48
CA ARG A 220 -6.82 8.94 -1.37
C ARG A 220 -5.45 8.26 -1.50
N HIS A 221 -4.54 8.80 -2.33
CA HIS A 221 -3.14 8.38 -2.34
C HIS A 221 -2.51 8.64 -0.97
N PHE A 222 -2.00 7.58 -0.34
CA PHE A 222 -1.31 7.63 0.95
C PHE A 222 0.04 6.90 0.92
N LEU A 223 0.84 7.13 1.95
CA LEU A 223 2.22 6.71 2.10
C LEU A 223 2.36 5.85 3.36
N LEU A 224 3.14 4.77 3.29
CA LEU A 224 3.66 4.05 4.46
C LEU A 224 5.13 4.42 4.60
N ILE A 225 5.48 5.08 5.69
CA ILE A 225 6.80 5.68 5.90
C ILE A 225 7.41 5.02 7.13
N THR A 226 8.72 4.73 7.09
CA THR A 226 9.44 4.36 8.31
C THR A 226 9.36 5.50 9.32
N LYS A 227 9.20 5.21 10.61
CA LYS A 227 9.11 6.28 11.63
C LYS A 227 10.47 6.94 11.86
N GLU A 228 11.51 6.11 11.91
CA GLU A 228 12.89 6.56 11.91
C GLU A 228 13.37 6.69 10.46
N TYR A 229 14.28 7.63 10.24
CA TYR A 229 14.87 7.83 8.92
C TYR A 229 15.61 6.56 8.48
N GLN A 230 15.14 5.98 7.38
CA GLN A 230 15.88 5.00 6.60
C GLN A 230 16.03 5.53 5.18
N SER A 231 17.11 5.17 4.50
CA SER A 231 17.33 5.62 3.12
C SER A 231 16.34 5.00 2.15
N GLN A 232 15.85 5.78 1.19
CA GLN A 232 15.06 5.32 0.03
C GLN A 232 15.88 4.43 -0.92
N THR A 233 17.20 4.31 -0.74
CA THR A 233 18.05 3.35 -1.46
C THR A 233 18.17 1.99 -0.76
N SER A 234 17.62 1.86 0.46
CA SER A 234 17.62 0.59 1.18
C SER A 234 16.59 -0.39 0.60
N PRO A 235 16.88 -1.70 0.57
CA PRO A 235 15.92 -2.70 0.14
C PRO A 235 14.70 -2.75 1.06
N LEU A 236 13.57 -3.22 0.53
CA LEU A 236 12.40 -3.53 1.35
C LEU A 236 12.73 -4.68 2.31
N MET A 237 12.57 -4.43 3.59
CA MET A 237 12.76 -5.41 4.66
C MET A 237 11.50 -6.29 4.78
N PRO A 238 11.59 -7.48 5.39
CA PRO A 238 10.43 -8.34 5.62
C PRO A 238 9.26 -7.60 6.29
N ASP A 239 9.55 -6.80 7.32
CA ASP A 239 8.57 -5.95 8.01
C ASP A 239 7.86 -4.97 7.06
N ASP A 240 8.59 -4.35 6.12
CA ASP A 240 8.03 -3.40 5.16
C ASP A 240 7.02 -4.09 4.24
N LEU A 241 7.40 -5.26 3.72
CA LEU A 241 6.58 -6.07 2.83
C LEU A 241 5.34 -6.60 3.55
N LEU A 242 5.51 -7.08 4.78
CA LEU A 242 4.43 -7.58 5.61
C LEU A 242 3.40 -6.49 5.91
N GLN A 243 3.85 -5.29 6.31
CA GLN A 243 2.96 -4.17 6.60
C GLN A 243 2.26 -3.65 5.35
N ALA A 244 3.00 -3.52 4.23
CA ALA A 244 2.40 -3.11 2.98
C ALA A 244 1.33 -4.10 2.51
N TYR A 245 1.62 -5.39 2.57
CA TYR A 245 0.65 -6.42 2.21
C TYR A 245 -0.55 -6.44 3.16
N ALA A 246 -0.35 -6.23 4.46
CA ALA A 246 -1.43 -6.13 5.44
C ALA A 246 -2.39 -4.97 5.12
N LEU A 247 -1.87 -3.82 4.68
CA LEU A 247 -2.67 -2.67 4.24
C LEU A 247 -3.48 -3.00 2.97
N LEU A 248 -2.89 -3.70 1.99
CA LEU A 248 -3.62 -4.17 0.80
C LEU A 248 -4.77 -5.13 1.15
N VAL A 249 -4.51 -6.09 2.07
CA VAL A 249 -5.53 -7.02 2.55
C VAL A 249 -6.66 -6.28 3.27
N ALA A 250 -6.31 -5.30 4.12
CA ALA A 250 -7.28 -4.48 4.82
C ALA A 250 -8.11 -3.61 3.84
N GLY A 251 -7.48 -3.06 2.79
CA GLY A 251 -8.17 -2.40 1.68
C GLY A 251 -9.21 -3.29 1.02
N LYS A 252 -8.83 -4.50 0.61
CA LYS A 252 -9.77 -5.45 -0.02
C LYS A 252 -10.92 -5.83 0.92
N LYS A 253 -10.66 -6.00 2.22
CA LYS A 253 -11.71 -6.24 3.23
C LYS A 253 -12.68 -5.05 3.37
N ALA A 254 -12.19 -3.83 3.16
CA ALA A 254 -12.99 -2.61 3.14
C ALA A 254 -13.68 -2.35 1.77
N GLY A 255 -13.62 -3.30 0.83
CA GLY A 255 -14.18 -3.15 -0.51
C GLY A 255 -13.41 -2.17 -1.40
N LYS A 256 -12.11 -1.96 -1.10
CA LYS A 256 -11.22 -1.09 -1.86
C LYS A 256 -10.20 -1.92 -2.62
N HIS A 257 -10.06 -1.64 -3.91
CA HIS A 257 -8.98 -2.22 -4.71
C HIS A 257 -7.81 -1.25 -4.72
N MET A 258 -6.63 -1.75 -4.41
CA MET A 258 -5.44 -0.94 -4.28
C MET A 258 -4.20 -1.77 -4.54
N PHE A 259 -3.14 -1.09 -4.92
CA PHE A 259 -1.80 -1.65 -5.00
C PHE A 259 -0.79 -0.71 -4.33
N ALA A 260 0.35 -1.26 -3.97
CA ALA A 260 1.45 -0.52 -3.39
C ALA A 260 2.61 -0.43 -4.39
N PHE A 261 3.42 0.59 -4.28
CA PHE A 261 4.66 0.69 -5.06
C PHE A 261 5.79 1.33 -4.27
N TYR A 262 7.01 1.01 -4.69
CA TYR A 262 8.25 1.52 -4.11
C TYR A 262 9.22 1.93 -5.22
N ASN A 263 9.81 3.12 -5.08
CA ASN A 263 10.82 3.66 -5.99
C ASN A 263 12.16 3.66 -5.26
N CYS A 264 13.05 2.72 -5.57
CA CYS A 264 14.34 2.58 -4.87
C CYS A 264 15.49 3.13 -5.73
N GLY A 265 16.32 4.03 -5.18
CA GLY A 265 17.49 4.57 -5.88
C GLY A 265 17.22 5.84 -6.72
N ASP A 266 18.30 6.57 -7.06
CA ASP A 266 18.24 7.87 -7.73
C ASP A 266 17.51 7.82 -9.10
N LEU A 267 17.61 6.69 -9.81
CA LEU A 267 17.10 6.54 -11.18
C LEU A 267 15.65 6.01 -11.21
N SER A 268 15.03 5.81 -10.05
CA SER A 268 13.71 5.18 -9.92
C SER A 268 12.51 6.13 -10.00
N GLY A 269 12.75 7.45 -10.03
CA GLY A 269 11.71 8.48 -9.89
C GLY A 269 11.28 8.72 -8.45
N ALA A 270 12.16 8.44 -7.48
CA ALA A 270 11.96 8.76 -6.08
C ALA A 270 12.16 10.25 -5.81
N SER A 271 11.21 10.89 -5.11
CA SER A 271 11.25 12.33 -4.82
C SER A 271 11.64 12.69 -3.39
N GLN A 272 11.80 11.70 -2.51
CA GLN A 272 12.12 11.88 -1.09
C GLN A 272 13.14 10.83 -0.63
N PRO A 273 14.15 11.21 0.17
CA PRO A 273 15.21 10.30 0.63
C PRO A 273 14.81 9.44 1.81
N HIS A 274 13.77 9.80 2.55
CA HIS A 274 13.25 8.99 3.64
C HIS A 274 12.38 7.87 3.08
N LYS A 275 12.70 6.63 3.45
CA LYS A 275 12.04 5.39 3.05
C LYS A 275 10.52 5.44 3.16
N HIS A 276 9.84 5.29 2.03
CA HIS A 276 8.38 5.25 1.96
C HIS A 276 7.88 4.38 0.82
N LEU A 277 6.81 3.63 1.09
CA LEU A 277 5.96 2.98 0.08
C LEU A 277 4.72 3.81 -0.16
N GLN A 278 4.16 3.70 -1.35
CA GLN A 278 3.03 4.51 -1.82
C GLN A 278 1.87 3.61 -2.20
N PHE A 279 0.63 4.04 -1.93
CA PHE A 279 -0.57 3.25 -2.17
C PHE A 279 -1.57 4.03 -3.02
N ILE A 280 -2.11 3.34 -4.02
CA ILE A 280 -3.08 3.90 -4.96
C ILE A 280 -4.33 3.03 -4.97
N GLU A 281 -5.48 3.67 -4.76
CA GLU A 281 -6.78 3.05 -5.00
C GLU A 281 -7.05 3.05 -6.51
N VAL A 282 -7.50 1.91 -7.01
CA VAL A 282 -7.86 1.67 -8.41
C VAL A 282 -9.29 1.15 -8.49
N GLU A 283 -9.91 1.27 -9.65
CA GLU A 283 -11.28 0.79 -9.86
C GLU A 283 -11.29 -0.74 -10.05
N ASP A 284 -10.32 -1.27 -10.80
CA ASP A 284 -10.17 -2.70 -11.07
C ASP A 284 -9.37 -3.43 -9.99
N GLU A 285 -9.33 -4.77 -10.03
CA GLU A 285 -8.53 -5.60 -9.11
C GLU A 285 -7.01 -5.48 -9.37
N GLY A 286 -6.44 -4.29 -9.52
CA GLY A 286 -5.01 -4.05 -9.71
C GLY A 286 -4.71 -3.04 -10.82
N PRO A 287 -3.43 -2.66 -10.98
CA PRO A 287 -3.02 -1.77 -12.06
C PRO A 287 -3.09 -2.46 -13.44
N PRO A 288 -3.12 -1.70 -14.56
CA PRO A 288 -3.24 -2.27 -15.90
C PRO A 288 -2.26 -3.40 -16.23
N ILE A 289 -1.00 -3.31 -15.76
CA ILE A 289 0.02 -4.34 -16.00
C ILE A 289 -0.35 -5.72 -15.42
N GLU A 290 -1.22 -5.75 -14.42
CA GLU A 290 -1.66 -6.97 -13.75
C GLU A 290 -2.41 -7.92 -14.71
N VAL A 291 -3.03 -7.37 -15.76
CA VAL A 291 -3.72 -8.14 -16.80
C VAL A 291 -2.74 -9.09 -17.51
N LEU A 292 -1.55 -8.60 -17.86
CA LEU A 292 -0.53 -9.45 -18.50
C LEU A 292 -0.02 -10.50 -17.51
N ALA A 293 0.29 -10.09 -16.28
CA ALA A 293 0.80 -11.00 -15.27
C ALA A 293 -0.18 -12.16 -15.01
N ARG A 294 -1.48 -11.89 -14.93
CA ARG A 294 -2.52 -12.93 -14.76
C ARG A 294 -2.66 -13.86 -15.96
N SER A 295 -2.43 -13.37 -17.17
CA SER A 295 -2.59 -14.16 -18.40
C SER A 295 -1.55 -15.27 -18.57
N ILE A 296 -0.43 -15.20 -17.84
CA ILE A 296 0.69 -16.14 -17.97
C ILE A 296 0.41 -17.45 -17.24
N SER A 297 0.50 -18.56 -17.96
CA SER A 297 0.52 -19.90 -17.38
C SER A 297 1.92 -20.25 -16.90
N LEU A 298 2.08 -20.53 -15.61
CA LEU A 298 3.39 -20.84 -15.03
C LEU A 298 3.61 -22.35 -15.02
N PRO A 299 4.72 -22.85 -15.60
CA PRO A 299 5.02 -24.29 -15.59
C PRO A 299 5.32 -24.81 -14.18
N SER A 300 5.88 -23.96 -13.32
CA SER A 300 6.20 -24.27 -11.94
C SER A 300 5.80 -23.09 -11.03
N PRO A 301 4.76 -23.23 -10.19
CA PRO A 301 4.38 -22.21 -9.22
C PRO A 301 5.51 -21.92 -8.22
N GLY A 302 5.53 -20.70 -7.67
CA GLY A 302 6.50 -20.30 -6.65
C GLY A 302 7.89 -19.96 -7.19
N LYS A 303 8.05 -19.82 -8.51
CA LYS A 303 9.26 -19.27 -9.14
C LYS A 303 8.97 -17.92 -9.79
N PRO A 304 9.96 -17.00 -9.80
CA PRO A 304 9.89 -15.80 -10.62
C PRO A 304 9.73 -16.13 -12.12
N PHE A 305 9.14 -15.21 -12.86
CA PHE A 305 9.00 -15.26 -14.30
C PHE A 305 9.10 -13.85 -14.91
N SER A 306 9.24 -13.78 -16.23
CA SER A 306 9.22 -12.53 -16.98
C SER A 306 8.04 -12.50 -17.95
N ILE A 307 7.49 -11.31 -18.19
CA ILE A 307 6.47 -11.04 -19.19
C ILE A 307 7.18 -10.70 -20.50
N GLU A 308 7.35 -11.69 -21.37
CA GLU A 308 8.12 -11.57 -22.62
C GLU A 308 7.60 -10.50 -23.58
N ARG A 309 6.30 -10.19 -23.52
CA ARG A 309 5.68 -9.16 -24.37
C ARG A 309 6.19 -7.75 -24.05
N LEU A 310 6.74 -7.54 -22.85
CA LEU A 310 7.25 -6.23 -22.44
C LEU A 310 8.66 -6.01 -22.98
N PRO A 311 8.95 -4.88 -23.65
CA PRO A 311 10.24 -4.63 -24.28
C PRO A 311 11.34 -4.18 -23.30
N TRP A 312 11.15 -4.40 -21.99
CA TRP A 312 12.09 -4.09 -20.91
C TRP A 312 12.23 -5.27 -19.94
N ALA A 313 13.33 -5.29 -19.20
CA ALA A 313 13.56 -6.26 -18.13
C ALA A 313 12.48 -6.13 -17.06
N ASN A 314 11.77 -7.23 -16.78
CA ASN A 314 10.74 -7.29 -15.77
C ASN A 314 10.80 -8.65 -15.08
N HIS A 315 10.76 -8.63 -13.74
CA HIS A 315 10.83 -9.80 -12.90
C HIS A 315 9.57 -9.84 -12.05
N VAL A 316 8.78 -10.91 -12.18
CA VAL A 316 7.47 -11.02 -11.54
C VAL A 316 7.40 -12.29 -10.72
N PHE A 317 6.85 -12.19 -9.51
CA PHE A 317 6.56 -13.33 -8.66
C PHE A 317 5.05 -13.40 -8.43
N ARG A 318 4.44 -14.56 -8.70
CA ARG A 318 3.03 -14.81 -8.39
C ARG A 318 2.91 -15.46 -7.02
N PHE A 319 2.16 -14.81 -6.14
CA PHE A 319 1.93 -15.31 -4.81
C PHE A 319 1.04 -16.57 -4.79
N PRO A 320 1.23 -17.46 -3.81
CA PRO A 320 0.29 -18.53 -3.53
C PRO A 320 -1.12 -17.99 -3.25
N SER A 321 -2.16 -18.67 -3.77
CA SER A 321 -3.56 -18.23 -3.62
C SER A 321 -4.01 -18.13 -2.16
N ASN A 322 -3.39 -18.90 -1.27
CA ASN A 322 -3.66 -18.93 0.16
C ASN A 322 -2.87 -17.89 0.98
N LEU A 323 -1.97 -17.09 0.37
CA LEU A 323 -1.10 -16.13 1.09
C LEU A 323 -1.89 -15.19 2.02
N ARG A 324 -3.07 -14.74 1.58
CA ARG A 324 -3.99 -13.87 2.34
C ARG A 324 -4.50 -14.53 3.63
N SER A 325 -4.68 -15.84 3.61
CA SER A 325 -5.15 -16.65 4.74
C SER A 325 -4.03 -17.32 5.53
N SER A 326 -2.79 -17.30 5.02
CA SER A 326 -1.64 -17.91 5.69
C SER A 326 -1.33 -17.22 7.04
N PRO A 327 -0.74 -17.93 8.01
CA PRO A 327 -0.19 -17.33 9.23
C PRO A 327 0.80 -16.20 8.94
N ILE A 328 0.99 -15.28 9.88
CA ILE A 328 1.83 -14.09 9.72
C ILE A 328 3.27 -14.48 9.34
N ASP A 329 3.90 -15.36 10.12
CA ASP A 329 5.29 -15.80 9.88
C ASP A 329 5.46 -16.40 8.47
N GLN A 330 4.55 -17.28 8.06
CA GLN A 330 4.60 -17.88 6.73
C GLN A 330 4.40 -16.83 5.63
N ARG A 331 3.52 -15.86 5.85
CA ARG A 331 3.26 -14.78 4.90
C ARG A 331 4.48 -13.89 4.75
N GLU A 332 5.12 -13.53 5.86
CA GLU A 332 6.36 -12.76 5.87
C GLU A 332 7.46 -13.48 5.08
N HIS A 333 7.69 -14.78 5.37
CA HIS A 333 8.67 -15.58 4.64
C HIS A 333 8.41 -15.61 3.13
N ILE A 334 7.16 -15.86 2.71
CA ILE A 334 6.82 -15.89 1.27
C ILE A 334 7.06 -14.52 0.61
N LEU A 335 6.71 -13.43 1.28
CA LEU A 335 6.92 -12.07 0.77
C LEU A 335 8.41 -11.74 0.66
N ALA A 336 9.19 -12.07 1.68
CA ALA A 336 10.64 -11.84 1.72
C ALA A 336 11.37 -12.67 0.66
N ASP A 337 11.06 -13.96 0.54
CA ASP A 337 11.64 -14.87 -0.45
C ASP A 337 11.31 -14.41 -1.88
N ALA A 338 10.06 -13.98 -2.12
CA ALA A 338 9.66 -13.40 -3.39
C ALA A 338 10.50 -12.16 -3.71
N PHE A 339 10.59 -11.21 -2.77
CA PHE A 339 11.35 -9.97 -2.98
C PHE A 339 12.83 -10.23 -3.24
N ILE A 340 13.49 -11.06 -2.44
CA ILE A 340 14.92 -11.38 -2.62
C ILE A 340 15.16 -12.10 -3.94
N SER A 341 14.30 -13.04 -4.33
CA SER A 341 14.42 -13.73 -5.62
C SER A 341 14.32 -12.75 -6.80
N LEU A 342 13.40 -11.78 -6.71
CA LEU A 342 13.26 -10.73 -7.73
C LEU A 342 14.44 -9.74 -7.72
N LEU A 343 14.95 -9.40 -6.54
CA LEU A 343 16.08 -8.50 -6.38
C LEU A 343 17.35 -9.11 -6.96
N ASP A 344 17.60 -10.40 -6.73
CA ASP A 344 18.73 -11.13 -7.31
C ASP A 344 18.67 -11.13 -8.85
N LEU A 345 17.48 -11.38 -9.44
CA LEU A 345 17.27 -11.27 -10.89
C LEU A 345 17.47 -9.83 -11.40
N GLY A 346 17.05 -8.83 -10.63
CA GLY A 346 17.29 -7.42 -10.93
C GLY A 346 18.78 -7.09 -10.96
N ILE A 347 19.54 -7.52 -9.94
CA ILE A 347 21.00 -7.36 -9.87
C ILE A 347 21.68 -8.12 -11.00
N SER A 348 21.25 -9.35 -11.29
CA SER A 348 21.74 -10.12 -12.42
C SER A 348 21.51 -9.39 -13.75
N THR A 349 20.37 -8.70 -13.92
CA THR A 349 20.10 -7.89 -15.13
C THR A 349 21.10 -6.74 -15.24
N VAL A 350 21.29 -6.01 -14.14
CA VAL A 350 22.24 -4.90 -14.06
C VAL A 350 23.67 -5.34 -14.40
N ARG A 351 24.10 -6.51 -13.92
CA ARG A 351 25.44 -7.07 -14.19
C ARG A 351 25.71 -7.38 -15.65
N HIS A 352 24.68 -7.55 -16.48
CA HIS A 352 24.81 -7.80 -17.92
C HIS A 352 24.80 -6.51 -18.75
N ASP A 353 24.63 -5.35 -18.14
CA ASP A 353 24.73 -4.05 -18.79
C ASP A 353 26.07 -3.39 -18.43
N PRO A 354 27.10 -3.47 -19.30
CA PRO A 354 28.43 -2.93 -19.00
C PRO A 354 28.45 -1.40 -18.90
N SER A 355 27.38 -0.73 -19.35
CA SER A 355 27.25 0.71 -19.33
C SER A 355 26.43 1.22 -18.14
N TYR A 356 25.98 0.33 -17.25
CA TYR A 356 25.24 0.72 -16.05
C TYR A 356 26.16 1.50 -15.08
N PRO A 357 25.69 2.59 -14.47
CA PRO A 357 26.51 3.37 -13.54
C PRO A 357 26.94 2.55 -12.33
N ALA A 358 28.17 2.78 -11.84
CA ALA A 358 28.63 2.19 -10.59
C ALA A 358 27.83 2.74 -9.40
N GLY A 359 27.45 1.87 -8.46
CA GLY A 359 26.70 2.25 -7.26
C GLY A 359 25.61 1.26 -6.91
N LEU A 360 24.68 1.68 -6.05
CA LEU A 360 23.49 0.91 -5.72
C LEU A 360 22.52 0.88 -6.92
N PRO A 361 22.01 -0.29 -7.30
CA PRO A 361 21.07 -0.38 -8.41
C PRO A 361 19.76 0.31 -8.06
N SER A 362 19.20 1.05 -9.01
CA SER A 362 17.86 1.61 -8.88
C SER A 362 16.82 0.64 -9.44
N TYR A 363 15.66 0.55 -8.80
CA TYR A 363 14.57 -0.31 -9.26
C TYR A 363 13.21 0.19 -8.78
N ASN A 364 12.17 -0.24 -9.47
CA ASN A 364 10.78 -0.06 -9.07
C ASN A 364 10.21 -1.38 -8.59
N VAL A 365 9.40 -1.32 -7.53
CA VAL A 365 8.57 -2.43 -7.07
C VAL A 365 7.11 -2.05 -7.20
N ILE A 366 6.28 -2.98 -7.68
CA ILE A 366 4.82 -2.91 -7.63
C ILE A 366 4.34 -4.14 -6.88
N LEU A 367 3.51 -3.93 -5.86
CA LEU A 367 2.99 -4.98 -5.00
C LEU A 367 1.46 -4.97 -5.05
N THR A 368 0.88 -6.08 -5.51
CA THR A 368 -0.56 -6.34 -5.48
C THR A 368 -0.85 -7.47 -4.49
N LEU A 369 -2.12 -7.90 -4.40
CA LEU A 369 -2.48 -9.08 -3.62
C LEU A 369 -2.07 -10.40 -4.27
N GLU A 370 -1.78 -10.39 -5.58
CA GLU A 370 -1.50 -11.58 -6.39
C GLU A 370 -0.05 -11.64 -6.89
N HIS A 371 0.59 -10.50 -7.12
CA HIS A 371 1.92 -10.43 -7.70
C HIS A 371 2.81 -9.40 -7.00
N MET A 372 4.11 -9.65 -7.07
CA MET A 372 5.15 -8.65 -6.87
C MET A 372 5.91 -8.50 -8.17
N HIS A 373 6.09 -7.27 -8.64
CA HIS A 373 6.86 -6.93 -9.82
C HIS A 373 8.10 -6.14 -9.40
N LEU A 374 9.25 -6.46 -10.00
CA LEU A 374 10.49 -5.70 -9.86
C LEU A 374 11.02 -5.34 -11.24
N ILE A 375 11.28 -4.05 -11.43
CA ILE A 375 11.78 -3.49 -12.69
C ILE A 375 13.09 -2.77 -12.41
N PRO A 376 14.25 -3.26 -12.90
CA PRO A 376 15.52 -2.58 -12.73
C PRO A 376 15.55 -1.33 -13.63
N ARG A 377 16.02 -0.20 -13.06
CA ARG A 377 15.94 1.14 -13.65
C ARG A 377 17.30 1.69 -14.01
N ARG A 378 17.33 2.42 -15.14
CA ARG A 378 18.55 3.02 -15.69
C ARG A 378 18.51 4.54 -15.75
N PHE A 379 17.35 5.14 -16.04
CA PHE A 379 17.20 6.59 -16.06
C PHE A 379 15.89 6.96 -15.38
N GLU A 380 15.85 8.10 -14.69
CA GLU A 380 14.59 8.63 -14.17
C GLU A 380 13.69 9.12 -15.32
N ASN A 381 14.27 9.85 -16.27
CA ASN A 381 13.56 10.61 -17.29
C ASN A 381 13.79 10.05 -18.69
N HIS A 382 12.75 10.12 -19.52
CA HIS A 382 12.82 9.96 -20.97
C HIS A 382 12.61 11.30 -21.65
N THR A 383 13.51 11.71 -22.55
CA THR A 383 13.33 12.94 -23.33
C THR A 383 12.43 12.64 -24.54
N LEU A 384 11.26 13.27 -24.59
CA LEU A 384 10.29 13.08 -25.67
C LEU A 384 10.83 13.64 -26.99
N GLU A 385 10.90 12.81 -28.03
CA GLU A 385 11.56 13.18 -29.30
C GLU A 385 10.89 14.37 -30.00
N SER A 386 9.56 14.47 -29.91
CA SER A 386 8.78 15.49 -30.62
C SER A 386 8.78 16.85 -29.90
N THR A 387 8.99 16.87 -28.58
CA THR A 387 8.87 18.09 -27.78
C THR A 387 10.17 18.56 -27.18
N GLY A 388 11.12 17.64 -26.97
CA GLY A 388 12.34 17.84 -26.19
C GLY A 388 12.11 17.92 -24.68
N ASP A 389 10.88 17.64 -24.20
CA ASP A 389 10.54 17.72 -22.78
C ASP A 389 10.93 16.41 -22.07
N ASP A 390 11.45 16.53 -20.85
CA ASP A 390 11.80 15.37 -20.01
C ASP A 390 10.57 14.84 -19.27
N LEU A 391 10.20 13.60 -19.57
CA LEU A 391 9.15 12.84 -18.93
C LEU A 391 9.71 11.97 -17.81
N SER A 392 9.37 12.31 -16.56
CA SER A 392 9.76 11.52 -15.38
C SER A 392 8.91 10.25 -15.26
N VAL A 393 9.58 9.11 -15.11
CA VAL A 393 8.96 7.79 -14.98
C VAL A 393 9.30 7.20 -13.61
N ASN A 394 8.28 6.75 -12.89
CA ASN A 394 8.41 6.00 -11.64
C ASN A 394 7.64 4.67 -11.74
N SER A 395 7.44 3.96 -10.62
CA SER A 395 6.69 2.69 -10.61
C SER A 395 5.31 2.77 -11.26
N MET A 396 4.63 3.93 -11.23
CA MET A 396 3.32 4.10 -11.86
C MET A 396 3.38 3.92 -13.38
N GLY A 397 4.46 4.38 -14.02
CA GLY A 397 4.66 4.16 -15.47
C GLY A 397 4.69 2.66 -15.81
N PHE A 398 5.43 1.86 -15.03
CA PHE A 398 5.50 0.40 -15.21
C PHE A 398 4.24 -0.34 -14.75
N ALA A 399 3.45 0.26 -13.84
CA ALA A 399 2.12 -0.23 -13.50
C ALA A 399 1.12 -0.06 -14.66
N GLY A 400 1.48 0.74 -15.67
CA GLY A 400 0.65 1.08 -16.80
C GLY A 400 -0.14 2.38 -16.62
N MET A 401 0.27 3.22 -15.67
CA MET A 401 -0.39 4.46 -15.26
C MET A 401 0.58 5.64 -15.35
N LEU A 402 0.79 6.18 -16.56
CA LEU A 402 1.75 7.25 -16.81
C LEU A 402 1.15 8.63 -16.49
N LEU A 403 1.97 9.56 -15.99
CA LEU A 403 1.55 10.92 -15.66
C LEU A 403 2.21 11.92 -16.59
N VAL A 404 1.41 12.77 -17.22
CA VAL A 404 1.86 13.88 -18.08
C VAL A 404 1.32 15.22 -17.56
N LYS A 405 2.08 16.28 -17.81
CA LYS A 405 1.83 17.63 -17.27
C LYS A 405 1.21 18.57 -18.31
N SER A 406 1.10 18.17 -19.56
CA SER A 406 0.48 18.97 -20.61
C SER A 406 -0.13 18.11 -21.71
N GLU A 407 -1.06 18.69 -22.46
CA GLU A 407 -1.63 18.11 -23.67
C GLU A 407 -0.56 17.86 -24.73
N ARG A 408 0.49 18.71 -24.77
CA ARG A 408 1.64 18.53 -25.66
C ARG A 408 2.42 17.26 -25.33
N GLU A 409 2.70 17.02 -24.04
CA GLU A 409 3.33 15.78 -23.58
C GLU A 409 2.42 14.56 -23.83
N LEU A 410 1.11 14.69 -23.59
CA LEU A 410 0.13 13.62 -23.83
C LEU A 410 0.18 13.12 -25.28
N GLU A 411 0.11 14.03 -26.24
CA GLU A 411 0.13 13.66 -27.66
C GLU A 411 1.50 13.14 -28.10
N ALA A 412 2.59 13.67 -27.53
CA ALA A 412 3.93 13.14 -27.75
C ALA A 412 4.06 11.69 -27.26
N VAL A 413 3.58 11.38 -26.05
CA VAL A 413 3.59 10.03 -25.47
C VAL A 413 2.80 9.06 -26.34
N LYS A 414 1.58 9.44 -26.77
CA LYS A 414 0.74 8.60 -27.65
C LYS A 414 1.40 8.33 -29.00
N THR A 415 2.14 9.30 -29.54
CA THR A 415 2.80 9.18 -30.84
C THR A 415 4.05 8.32 -30.75
N GLU A 416 4.84 8.48 -29.70
CA GLU A 416 6.09 7.73 -29.51
C GLU A 416 5.86 6.29 -29.03
N GLY A 417 4.80 6.06 -28.25
CA GLY A 417 4.44 4.77 -27.67
C GLY A 417 5.07 4.53 -26.30
N LEU A 418 4.28 4.01 -25.35
CA LEU A 418 4.74 3.71 -24.00
C LEU A 418 5.75 2.56 -23.99
N GLY A 419 5.65 1.62 -24.93
CA GLY A 419 6.61 0.54 -25.07
C GLY A 419 8.05 1.04 -25.23
N LYS A 420 8.23 2.04 -26.11
CA LYS A 420 9.52 2.66 -26.38
C LYS A 420 9.99 3.52 -25.20
N ILE A 421 9.10 4.33 -24.63
CA ILE A 421 9.40 5.22 -23.50
C ILE A 421 9.82 4.41 -22.27
N LEU A 422 9.08 3.39 -21.88
CA LEU A 422 9.39 2.59 -20.69
C LEU A 422 10.66 1.75 -20.89
N ARG A 423 10.92 1.29 -22.12
CA ARG A 423 12.19 0.64 -22.46
C ARG A 423 13.40 1.56 -22.31
N SER A 424 13.28 2.84 -22.65
CA SER A 424 14.42 3.76 -22.60
C SER A 424 14.91 4.02 -21.18
N VAL A 425 14.01 4.01 -20.20
CA VAL A 425 14.30 4.29 -18.78
C VAL A 425 14.56 3.03 -17.93
N ALA A 426 14.33 1.84 -18.49
CA ALA A 426 14.59 0.54 -17.87
C ALA A 426 15.80 -0.15 -18.53
N LEU A 427 16.19 -1.32 -18.01
CA LEU A 427 17.19 -2.16 -18.66
C LEU A 427 16.55 -3.10 -19.69
N GLN A 428 17.37 -3.61 -20.61
CA GLN A 428 16.98 -4.66 -21.54
C GLN A 428 16.83 -6.01 -20.81
N SER A 429 15.82 -6.79 -21.22
CA SER A 429 15.64 -8.14 -20.69
C SER A 429 16.81 -9.05 -21.05
N VAL A 430 17.29 -9.82 -20.07
CA VAL A 430 18.33 -10.85 -20.22
C VAL A 430 17.81 -12.22 -19.79
N HIS A 431 16.48 -12.42 -19.84
CA HIS A 431 15.81 -13.62 -19.35
C HIS A 431 16.40 -14.92 -19.91
N ASP A 432 16.66 -14.99 -21.22
CA ASP A 432 17.25 -16.17 -21.86
C ASP A 432 18.61 -16.54 -21.27
N ILE A 433 19.43 -15.54 -20.93
CA ILE A 433 20.74 -15.74 -20.31
C ILE A 433 20.59 -16.24 -18.87
N GLN A 434 19.63 -15.67 -18.12
CA GLN A 434 19.34 -16.07 -16.74
C GLN A 434 18.85 -17.51 -16.67
N VAL A 435 18.01 -17.95 -17.61
CA VAL A 435 17.54 -19.34 -17.70
C VAL A 435 18.65 -20.28 -18.18
N ALA A 436 19.48 -19.85 -19.14
CA ALA A 436 20.62 -20.64 -19.63
C ALA A 436 21.72 -20.83 -18.57
N GLY A 437 21.96 -19.85 -17.69
CA GLY A 437 22.91 -19.96 -16.58
C GLY A 437 22.52 -21.05 -15.59
N VAL A 438 21.23 -21.18 -15.28
CA VAL A 438 20.70 -22.22 -14.37
C VAL A 438 20.82 -23.63 -14.95
N THR A 439 20.88 -23.78 -16.27
CA THR A 439 20.97 -25.10 -16.93
C THR A 439 22.39 -25.56 -17.25
N LYS A 440 23.39 -24.65 -17.19
CA LYS A 440 24.80 -24.99 -17.44
C LYS A 440 25.56 -25.52 -16.23
N ASP A 441 24.99 -25.42 -15.04
CA ASP A 441 25.57 -25.98 -13.82
C ASP A 441 24.90 -27.32 -13.50
N ILE A 442 25.40 -28.41 -14.11
CA ILE A 442 25.50 -29.77 -13.51
C ILE A 442 26.34 -30.70 -14.40
N ASP A 443 26.33 -30.56 -15.73
CA ASP A 443 27.13 -31.42 -16.60
C ASP A 443 28.13 -30.60 -17.43
N GLY A 444 29.39 -30.64 -17.00
CA GLY A 444 30.51 -30.13 -17.78
C GLY A 444 30.68 -30.95 -19.05
N GLU A 445 30.10 -30.51 -20.16
CA GLU A 445 30.69 -30.39 -21.51
C GLU A 445 29.61 -29.99 -22.53
N PRO A 446 29.94 -29.17 -23.55
CA PRO A 446 29.00 -28.80 -24.59
C PRO A 446 28.80 -30.00 -25.53
N THR A 447 27.64 -30.64 -25.45
CA THR A 447 27.23 -31.56 -26.53
C THR A 447 26.84 -30.71 -27.74
N SER A 448 27.68 -30.69 -28.78
CA SER A 448 27.29 -30.15 -30.08
C SER A 448 26.18 -31.03 -30.64
N MET A 449 25.02 -30.46 -30.95
CA MET A 449 24.05 -31.12 -31.82
C MET A 449 24.00 -30.41 -33.16
N LEU A 450 24.31 -31.21 -34.19
CA LEU A 450 24.02 -31.02 -35.61
C LEU A 450 22.53 -30.85 -35.88
#